data_AF-A0A3D5JBC5-F1
#
_entry.id   AF-A0A3D5JBC5-F1
#
_cell.length_a   1.000
_cell.length_b   1.000
_cell.length_c   1.000
_cell.angle_alpha   90.00
_cell.angle_beta   90.00
_cell.angle_gamma   90.00
#
_symmetry.space_group_name_H-M   'P 1'
#
loop_
_entity.id
_entity.type
_entity.pdbx_description
1 polymer ?
#
loop_
_entity_poly.entity_id
_entity_poly.type
_entity_poly.pdbx_seq_one_letter_code
_entity_poly.pdbx_strand_id
1 'polypeptide(L)'
;MQVLEELGARYGILLSEKDSITYPQTLAPELRFIASRHEQVHHIPDYVGSSREERHQCIDKILSLCKKHNYTHLFAGYGFMAEDGDFVKQIEEANICFVGPSAKVIQQAGSKDEAKQLARKLNVSVTPGEDRITARTLLKKAGDKHLSQFLKNLTNQHHLPIPTDLHLTSEIMDQAEQVLQASYERQIDLFSIEELQAETLICCKEIWAKNPGARLRFKHIGGGGGKAQRIIQSEAEVESAVRAILIEARVTGPGDNKAFLIEINIEDTRHNEVQLLG
;
A
#
# COMPACT_ATOMS: atom_id res chain seq x y z
N MET A 1 -8.71 -25.89 9.38
CA MET A 1 -8.23 -26.60 10.60
C MET A 1 -7.67 -27.97 10.31
N GLN A 2 -8.35 -28.78 9.51
CA GLN A 2 -7.89 -30.11 9.10
C GLN A 2 -6.41 -30.17 8.69
N VAL A 3 -5.91 -29.23 7.87
CA VAL A 3 -4.49 -29.18 7.48
C VAL A 3 -3.54 -29.07 8.69
N LEU A 4 -3.87 -28.23 9.67
CA LEU A 4 -3.03 -28.08 10.88
C LEU A 4 -3.08 -29.35 11.74
N GLU A 5 -4.23 -30.02 11.79
CA GLU A 5 -4.39 -31.29 12.49
C GLU A 5 -3.60 -32.42 11.82
N GLU A 6 -3.65 -32.51 10.48
CA GLU A 6 -2.88 -33.46 9.67
C GLU A 6 -1.37 -33.24 9.82
N LEU A 7 -0.93 -31.99 10.00
CA LEU A 7 0.46 -31.63 10.33
C LEU A 7 0.83 -31.91 11.80
N GLY A 8 -0.12 -32.29 12.65
CA GLY A 8 0.08 -32.48 14.09
C GLY A 8 0.31 -31.19 14.88
N ALA A 9 -0.05 -30.04 14.30
CA ALA A 9 0.15 -28.73 14.92
C ALA A 9 -0.99 -28.41 15.91
N ARG A 10 -0.64 -27.78 17.05
CA ARG A 10 -1.62 -27.16 17.94
C ARG A 10 -1.98 -25.78 17.40
N TYR A 11 -3.27 -25.47 17.37
CA TYR A 11 -3.77 -24.21 16.83
C TYR A 11 -4.73 -23.50 17.78
N GLY A 12 -4.86 -22.20 17.58
CA GLY A 12 -5.90 -21.35 18.15
C GLY A 12 -6.58 -20.51 17.08
N ILE A 13 -7.74 -19.98 17.40
CA ILE A 13 -8.52 -19.07 16.57
C ILE A 13 -8.63 -17.74 17.30
N LEU A 14 -8.34 -16.65 16.58
CA LEU A 14 -8.73 -15.32 17.01
C LEU A 14 -10.17 -15.08 16.56
N LEU A 15 -11.02 -14.61 17.47
CA LEU A 15 -12.42 -14.32 17.19
C LEU A 15 -12.74 -12.87 17.60
N SER A 16 -13.14 -12.06 16.63
CA SER A 16 -13.60 -10.69 16.90
C SER A 16 -14.94 -10.71 17.62
N GLU A 17 -15.07 -9.85 18.64
CA GLU A 17 -16.34 -9.61 19.31
C GLU A 17 -17.40 -9.04 18.36
N LYS A 18 -16.99 -8.23 17.36
CA LYS A 18 -17.89 -7.74 16.31
C LYS A 18 -18.53 -8.89 15.54
N ASP A 19 -17.75 -9.87 15.13
CA ASP A 19 -18.27 -11.05 14.42
C ASP A 19 -19.21 -11.87 15.31
N SER A 20 -18.88 -12.00 16.60
CA SER A 20 -19.67 -12.78 17.55
C SER A 20 -21.06 -12.18 17.84
N ILE A 21 -21.19 -10.86 17.75
CA ILE A 21 -22.43 -10.12 18.04
C ILE A 21 -23.23 -9.86 16.75
N THR A 22 -22.58 -9.43 15.68
CA THR A 22 -23.25 -9.06 14.43
C THR A 22 -23.84 -10.27 13.72
N TYR A 23 -23.21 -11.43 13.86
CA TYR A 23 -23.65 -12.64 13.21
C TYR A 23 -23.63 -13.87 14.14
N PRO A 24 -24.58 -13.96 15.10
CA PRO A 24 -24.60 -15.02 16.10
C PRO A 24 -24.75 -16.43 15.48
N GLN A 25 -25.23 -16.54 14.23
CA GLN A 25 -25.30 -17.79 13.48
C GLN A 25 -24.20 -17.98 12.43
N THR A 26 -23.35 -16.96 12.18
CA THR A 26 -22.19 -17.07 11.26
C THR A 26 -20.86 -17.14 12.00
N LEU A 27 -20.87 -17.52 13.28
CA LEU A 27 -19.66 -18.07 13.90
C LEU A 27 -19.15 -19.17 12.99
N ALA A 28 -17.90 -19.02 12.54
CA ALA A 28 -17.19 -19.93 11.65
C ALA A 28 -17.59 -21.39 12.00
N PRO A 29 -18.24 -22.15 11.09
CA PRO A 29 -18.74 -23.49 11.38
C PRO A 29 -17.72 -24.40 12.09
N GLU A 30 -16.44 -24.18 11.79
CA GLU A 30 -15.27 -24.79 12.40
C GLU A 30 -15.25 -24.67 13.93
N LEU A 31 -15.70 -23.53 14.49
CA LEU A 31 -15.80 -23.33 15.93
C LEU A 31 -16.72 -24.37 16.60
N ARG A 32 -17.70 -24.93 15.88
CA ARG A 32 -18.61 -25.99 16.38
C ARG A 32 -17.90 -27.32 16.61
N PHE A 33 -16.79 -27.53 15.95
CA PHE A 33 -16.04 -28.79 15.99
C PHE A 33 -14.81 -28.73 16.91
N ILE A 34 -14.50 -27.56 17.48
CA ILE A 34 -13.42 -27.39 18.46
C ILE A 34 -13.89 -27.89 19.82
N ALA A 35 -13.29 -28.98 20.30
CA ALA A 35 -13.62 -29.59 21.59
C ALA A 35 -13.25 -28.67 22.78
N SER A 36 -12.08 -28.01 22.73
CA SER A 36 -11.56 -27.17 23.82
C SER A 36 -11.66 -25.68 23.49
N ARG A 37 -12.88 -25.17 23.25
CA ARG A 37 -13.11 -23.76 22.88
C ARG A 37 -12.45 -22.75 23.82
N HIS A 38 -12.54 -22.99 25.12
CA HIS A 38 -12.00 -22.15 26.19
C HIS A 38 -10.48 -21.94 26.10
N GLU A 39 -9.76 -22.90 25.52
CA GLU A 39 -8.29 -22.86 25.39
C GLU A 39 -7.83 -22.44 24.00
N GLN A 40 -8.65 -22.72 22.98
CA GLN A 40 -8.29 -22.54 21.58
C GLN A 40 -8.92 -21.32 20.93
N VAL A 41 -9.97 -20.72 21.52
CA VAL A 41 -10.64 -19.54 20.96
C VAL A 41 -10.30 -18.32 21.80
N HIS A 42 -9.64 -17.36 21.18
CA HIS A 42 -9.16 -16.14 21.81
C HIS A 42 -9.96 -14.96 21.30
N HIS A 43 -10.72 -14.32 22.19
CA HIS A 43 -11.55 -13.18 21.84
C HIS A 43 -10.72 -11.90 21.79
N ILE A 44 -10.96 -11.10 20.75
CA ILE A 44 -10.41 -9.76 20.60
C ILE A 44 -11.52 -8.78 20.21
N PRO A 45 -11.43 -7.48 20.54
CA PRO A 45 -12.48 -6.53 20.16
C PRO A 45 -12.66 -6.41 18.64
N ASP A 46 -11.54 -6.37 17.90
CA ASP A 46 -11.49 -6.21 16.44
C ASP A 46 -10.19 -6.81 15.91
N TYR A 47 -10.17 -7.22 14.64
CA TYR A 47 -8.94 -7.69 13.97
C TYR A 47 -8.06 -6.54 13.49
N VAL A 48 -8.66 -5.39 13.13
CA VAL A 48 -7.95 -4.31 12.42
C VAL A 48 -7.91 -3.02 13.23
N GLY A 49 -8.99 -2.65 13.91
CA GLY A 49 -9.13 -1.34 14.53
C GLY A 49 -9.47 -0.24 13.51
N SER A 50 -10.15 0.81 13.96
CA SER A 50 -10.66 1.89 13.10
C SER A 50 -9.68 3.05 12.94
N SER A 51 -8.80 3.28 13.92
CA SER A 51 -7.72 4.26 13.89
C SER A 51 -6.35 3.59 13.84
N ARG A 52 -5.28 4.39 13.63
CA ARG A 52 -3.89 3.89 13.68
C ARG A 52 -3.52 3.41 15.08
N GLU A 53 -3.94 4.13 16.10
CA GLU A 53 -3.73 3.80 17.51
C GLU A 53 -4.47 2.52 17.89
N GLU A 54 -5.74 2.39 17.48
CA GLU A 54 -6.50 1.16 17.71
C GLU A 54 -5.87 -0.05 17.01
N ARG A 55 -5.32 0.15 15.81
CA ARG A 55 -4.62 -0.90 15.08
C ARG A 55 -3.41 -1.38 15.84
N HIS A 56 -2.54 -0.49 16.31
CA HIS A 56 -1.39 -0.88 17.15
C HIS A 56 -1.84 -1.64 18.41
N GLN A 57 -2.90 -1.17 19.08
CA GLN A 57 -3.45 -1.88 20.24
C GLN A 57 -3.99 -3.28 19.88
N CYS A 58 -4.57 -3.46 18.70
CA CYS A 58 -5.01 -4.76 18.22
C CYS A 58 -3.82 -5.70 17.96
N ILE A 59 -2.77 -5.19 17.31
CA ILE A 59 -1.53 -5.94 17.08
C ILE A 59 -0.91 -6.37 18.40
N ASP A 60 -0.75 -5.45 19.35
CA ASP A 60 -0.18 -5.74 20.67
C ASP A 60 -0.97 -6.83 21.41
N LYS A 61 -2.30 -6.78 21.34
CA LYS A 61 -3.18 -7.81 21.92
C LYS A 61 -2.93 -9.17 21.25
N ILE A 62 -2.89 -9.23 19.93
CA ILE A 62 -2.62 -10.47 19.19
C ILE A 62 -1.26 -11.06 19.58
N LEU A 63 -0.21 -10.24 19.61
CA LEU A 63 1.14 -10.69 19.99
C LEU A 63 1.20 -11.14 21.45
N SER A 64 0.48 -10.47 22.35
CA SER A 64 0.39 -10.87 23.76
C SER A 64 -0.27 -12.25 23.92
N LEU A 65 -1.30 -12.55 23.12
CA LEU A 65 -1.96 -13.85 23.11
C LEU A 65 -1.03 -14.94 22.58
N CYS A 66 -0.30 -14.65 21.49
CA CYS A 66 0.72 -15.57 20.98
C CYS A 66 1.76 -15.93 22.04
N LYS A 67 2.29 -14.94 22.76
CA LYS A 67 3.25 -15.17 23.85
C LYS A 67 2.63 -15.96 25.01
N LYS A 68 1.42 -15.59 25.44
CA LYS A 68 0.72 -16.27 26.56
C LYS A 68 0.47 -17.75 26.28
N HIS A 69 0.10 -18.10 25.05
CA HIS A 69 -0.26 -19.46 24.65
C HIS A 69 0.88 -20.22 23.94
N ASN A 70 2.07 -19.61 23.86
CA ASN A 70 3.24 -20.15 23.15
C ASN A 70 2.94 -20.50 21.67
N TYR A 71 2.16 -19.67 20.99
CA TYR A 71 2.00 -19.80 19.54
C TYR A 71 3.27 -19.30 18.84
N THR A 72 3.80 -20.15 17.96
CA THR A 72 5.02 -19.88 17.21
C THR A 72 4.75 -19.34 15.81
N HIS A 73 3.53 -19.52 15.30
CA HIS A 73 3.13 -19.12 13.96
C HIS A 73 1.82 -18.33 13.98
N LEU A 74 1.70 -17.37 13.07
CA LEU A 74 0.46 -16.61 12.84
C LEU A 74 0.07 -16.72 11.38
N PHE A 75 -1.16 -17.17 11.13
CA PHE A 75 -1.74 -17.25 9.79
C PHE A 75 -2.96 -16.32 9.70
N ALA A 76 -2.85 -15.27 8.88
CA ALA A 76 -3.90 -14.25 8.74
C ALA A 76 -4.91 -14.55 7.60
N GLY A 77 -4.66 -15.60 6.79
CA GLY A 77 -5.48 -15.88 5.61
C GLY A 77 -5.40 -14.78 4.57
N TYR A 78 -6.55 -14.30 4.09
CA TYR A 78 -6.68 -13.23 3.11
C TYR A 78 -7.48 -12.06 3.69
N GLY A 79 -7.20 -10.84 3.21
CA GLY A 79 -7.83 -9.62 3.73
C GLY A 79 -7.31 -9.22 5.12
N PHE A 80 -8.09 -8.40 5.83
CA PHE A 80 -7.71 -7.83 7.13
C PHE A 80 -6.35 -7.12 7.06
N MET A 81 -5.36 -7.63 7.80
CA MET A 81 -3.99 -7.12 7.88
C MET A 81 -2.99 -8.07 7.20
N ALA A 82 -3.44 -9.09 6.45
CA ALA A 82 -2.55 -10.06 5.81
C ALA A 82 -1.60 -9.43 4.78
N GLU A 83 -1.96 -8.26 4.24
CA GLU A 83 -1.16 -7.47 3.28
C GLU A 83 -0.55 -6.21 3.94
N ASP A 84 -0.60 -6.10 5.27
CA ASP A 84 -0.04 -4.97 6.02
C ASP A 84 1.42 -5.26 6.40
N GLY A 85 2.36 -4.56 5.76
CA GLY A 85 3.80 -4.74 6.01
C GLY A 85 4.23 -4.38 7.44
N ASP A 86 3.61 -3.37 8.06
CA ASP A 86 3.92 -2.96 9.44
C ASP A 86 3.43 -3.99 10.45
N PHE A 87 2.30 -4.64 10.16
CA PHE A 87 1.79 -5.75 10.96
C PHE A 87 2.73 -6.94 10.92
N VAL A 88 3.12 -7.38 9.72
CA VAL A 88 4.01 -8.54 9.56
C VAL A 88 5.38 -8.26 10.16
N LYS A 89 5.88 -7.03 10.04
CA LYS A 89 7.13 -6.61 10.69
C LYS A 89 7.07 -6.76 12.22
N GLN A 90 5.98 -6.34 12.85
CA GLN A 90 5.80 -6.48 14.30
C GLN A 90 5.71 -7.96 14.75
N ILE A 91 5.14 -8.83 13.91
CA ILE A 91 5.11 -10.28 14.16
C ILE A 91 6.53 -10.86 14.10
N GLU A 92 7.29 -10.53 13.06
CA GLU A 92 8.68 -10.95 12.88
C GLU A 92 9.57 -10.47 14.05
N GLU A 93 9.43 -9.20 14.45
CA GLU A 93 10.14 -8.60 15.61
C GLU A 93 9.77 -9.28 16.94
N ALA A 94 8.56 -9.82 17.05
CA ALA A 94 8.11 -10.60 18.21
C ALA A 94 8.61 -12.05 18.22
N ASN A 95 9.44 -12.47 17.25
CA ASN A 95 9.92 -13.83 17.03
C ASN A 95 8.78 -14.85 16.80
N ILE A 96 7.70 -14.40 16.16
CA ILE A 96 6.62 -15.28 15.70
C ILE A 96 6.77 -15.41 14.17
N CYS A 97 6.62 -16.61 13.64
CA CYS A 97 6.66 -16.83 12.20
C CYS A 97 5.33 -16.41 11.58
N PHE A 98 5.35 -15.41 10.71
CA PHE A 98 4.19 -15.12 9.87
C PHE A 98 4.11 -16.15 8.74
N VAL A 99 2.95 -16.81 8.60
CA VAL A 99 2.69 -17.77 7.53
C VAL A 99 2.29 -17.01 6.28
N GLY A 100 3.30 -16.48 5.58
CA GLY A 100 3.16 -15.66 4.38
C GLY A 100 4.51 -15.10 3.93
N PRO A 101 4.52 -14.21 2.93
CA PRO A 101 5.74 -13.48 2.55
C PRO A 101 6.23 -12.60 3.69
N SER A 102 7.53 -12.27 3.69
CA SER A 102 8.12 -11.41 4.71
C SER A 102 7.61 -9.97 4.63
N ALA A 103 7.72 -9.22 5.72
CA ALA A 103 7.29 -7.82 5.78
C ALA A 103 7.87 -6.97 4.64
N LYS A 104 9.14 -7.20 4.31
CA LYS A 104 9.83 -6.54 3.20
C LYS A 104 9.18 -6.85 1.85
N VAL A 105 8.83 -8.11 1.59
CA VAL A 105 8.20 -8.52 0.33
C VAL A 105 6.80 -7.94 0.23
N ILE A 106 6.04 -7.96 1.32
CA ILE A 106 4.69 -7.36 1.38
C ILE A 106 4.75 -5.87 1.09
N GLN A 107 5.68 -5.15 1.71
CA GLN A 107 5.84 -3.71 1.47
C GLN A 107 6.16 -3.40 0.01
N GLN A 108 7.13 -4.14 -0.58
CA GLN A 108 7.54 -3.97 -1.97
C GLN A 108 6.44 -4.34 -2.98
N ALA A 109 5.58 -5.31 -2.65
CA ALA A 109 4.51 -5.77 -3.53
C ALA A 109 3.18 -5.00 -3.34
N GLY A 110 2.95 -4.45 -2.15
CA GLY A 110 1.70 -3.78 -1.77
C GLY A 110 1.51 -2.42 -2.44
N SER A 111 2.60 -1.70 -2.71
CA SER A 111 2.53 -0.44 -3.44
C SER A 111 2.58 -0.68 -4.95
N LYS A 112 1.54 -0.23 -5.67
CA LYS A 112 1.41 -0.52 -7.12
C LYS A 112 2.53 0.07 -7.96
N ASP A 113 3.03 1.24 -7.58
CA ASP A 113 4.20 1.88 -8.19
C ASP A 113 5.46 1.05 -7.95
N GLU A 114 5.80 0.72 -6.70
CA GLU A 114 6.98 -0.08 -6.37
C GLU A 114 6.96 -1.44 -7.06
N ALA A 115 5.81 -2.13 -7.03
CA ALA A 115 5.64 -3.43 -7.66
C ALA A 115 5.93 -3.39 -9.17
N LYS A 116 5.47 -2.33 -9.85
CA LYS A 116 5.74 -2.14 -11.29
C LYS A 116 7.16 -1.71 -11.58
N GLN A 117 7.74 -0.85 -10.74
CA GLN A 117 9.14 -0.46 -10.86
C GLN A 117 10.05 -1.70 -10.73
N LEU A 118 9.75 -2.57 -9.76
CA LEU A 118 10.44 -3.85 -9.60
C LEU A 118 10.22 -4.77 -10.80
N ALA A 119 8.99 -4.91 -11.28
CA ALA A 119 8.70 -5.70 -12.47
C ALA A 119 9.50 -5.23 -13.70
N ARG A 120 9.58 -3.91 -13.94
CA ARG A 120 10.44 -3.36 -15.02
C ARG A 120 11.92 -3.67 -14.79
N LYS A 121 12.43 -3.50 -13.56
CA LYS A 121 13.82 -3.83 -13.21
C LYS A 121 14.14 -5.31 -13.47
N LEU A 122 13.16 -6.20 -13.29
CA LEU A 122 13.26 -7.63 -13.56
C LEU A 122 12.93 -8.01 -15.03
N ASN A 123 12.78 -7.04 -15.93
CA ASN A 123 12.37 -7.24 -17.32
C ASN A 123 11.03 -7.98 -17.49
N VAL A 124 10.14 -7.86 -16.50
CA VAL A 124 8.75 -8.32 -16.59
C VAL A 124 7.92 -7.22 -17.24
N SER A 125 7.13 -7.60 -18.25
CA SER A 125 6.27 -6.66 -18.98
C SER A 125 5.21 -6.07 -18.06
N VAL A 126 5.11 -4.74 -18.06
CA VAL A 126 4.05 -3.98 -17.35
C VAL A 126 3.31 -3.11 -18.34
N THR A 127 2.08 -2.72 -18.00
CA THR A 127 1.31 -1.76 -18.79
C THR A 127 2.11 -0.47 -18.96
N PRO A 128 2.32 0.03 -20.19
CA PRO A 128 3.03 1.27 -20.41
C PRO A 128 2.33 2.45 -19.72
N GLY A 129 3.13 3.37 -19.19
CA GLY A 129 2.62 4.43 -18.34
C GLY A 129 3.69 5.12 -17.52
N GLU A 130 3.23 5.96 -16.59
CA GLU A 130 4.01 6.64 -15.58
C GLU A 130 3.57 6.19 -14.19
N ASP A 131 4.50 5.82 -13.32
CA ASP A 131 4.21 5.35 -11.97
C ASP A 131 4.61 6.35 -10.88
N ARG A 132 5.36 7.40 -11.25
CA ARG A 132 6.01 8.33 -10.31
C ARG A 132 5.58 9.78 -10.55
N ILE A 133 4.29 10.01 -10.80
CA ILE A 133 3.80 11.33 -11.20
C ILE A 133 4.07 12.41 -10.16
N THR A 134 3.97 12.10 -8.87
CA THR A 134 4.22 13.06 -7.78
C THR A 134 5.70 13.41 -7.66
N ALA A 135 6.60 12.44 -7.85
CA ALA A 135 8.04 12.69 -7.92
C ALA A 135 8.38 13.60 -9.10
N ARG A 136 7.77 13.35 -10.27
CA ARG A 136 7.89 14.25 -11.43
C ARG A 136 7.39 15.66 -11.13
N THR A 137 6.22 15.80 -10.49
CA THR A 137 5.69 17.10 -10.08
C THR A 137 6.65 17.85 -9.17
N LEU A 138 7.22 17.16 -8.17
CA LEU A 138 8.18 17.75 -7.25
C LEU A 138 9.45 18.23 -7.98
N LEU A 139 9.99 17.41 -8.87
CA LEU A 139 11.18 17.77 -9.65
C LEU A 139 10.89 18.89 -10.65
N LYS A 140 9.69 18.92 -11.25
CA LYS A 140 9.27 19.99 -12.16
C LYS A 140 9.25 21.35 -11.45
N LYS A 141 8.82 21.37 -10.19
CA LYS A 141 8.81 22.57 -9.33
C LYS A 141 10.22 23.13 -9.08
N ALA A 142 11.26 22.30 -9.18
CA ALA A 142 12.63 22.76 -9.07
C ALA A 142 13.03 23.70 -10.24
N GLY A 143 12.43 23.52 -11.42
CA GLY A 143 12.79 24.28 -12.64
C GLY A 143 14.24 24.03 -13.05
N ASP A 144 14.98 25.11 -13.35
CA ASP A 144 16.40 25.06 -13.77
C ASP A 144 17.39 24.88 -12.60
N LYS A 145 16.89 24.68 -11.37
CA LYS A 145 17.75 24.49 -10.21
C LYS A 145 18.43 23.12 -10.27
N HIS A 146 19.61 23.03 -9.66
CA HIS A 146 20.27 21.75 -9.44
C HIS A 146 19.37 20.85 -8.58
N LEU A 147 18.78 19.81 -9.18
CA LEU A 147 17.71 19.00 -8.57
C LEU A 147 18.09 18.44 -7.19
N SER A 148 19.29 17.87 -7.06
CA SER A 148 19.76 17.34 -5.77
C SER A 148 19.90 18.42 -4.70
N GLN A 149 20.26 19.65 -5.07
CA GLN A 149 20.37 20.76 -4.12
C GLN A 149 18.99 21.29 -3.74
N PHE A 150 18.04 21.31 -4.68
CA PHE A 150 16.66 21.65 -4.42
C PHE A 150 16.04 20.69 -3.39
N LEU A 151 16.22 19.37 -3.57
CA LEU A 151 15.74 18.35 -2.63
C LEU A 151 16.40 18.50 -1.25
N LYS A 152 17.71 18.76 -1.19
CA LYS A 152 18.43 19.08 0.07
C LYS A 152 17.82 20.28 0.78
N ASN A 153 17.59 21.36 0.04
CA ASN A 153 17.05 22.59 0.61
C ASN A 153 15.63 22.37 1.16
N LEU A 154 14.77 21.63 0.46
CA LEU A 154 13.45 21.25 0.95
C LEU A 154 13.52 20.40 2.22
N THR A 155 14.40 19.41 2.24
CA THR A 155 14.63 18.53 3.39
C THR A 155 15.02 19.35 4.63
N ASN A 156 15.96 20.28 4.48
CA ASN A 156 16.41 21.16 5.56
C ASN A 156 15.33 22.16 5.99
N GLN A 157 14.65 22.78 5.03
CA GLN A 157 13.60 23.78 5.30
C GLN A 157 12.46 23.19 6.12
N HIS A 158 12.06 21.95 5.81
CA HIS A 158 10.93 21.28 6.45
C HIS A 158 11.34 20.30 7.57
N HIS A 159 12.64 20.23 7.90
CA HIS A 159 13.19 19.33 8.92
C HIS A 159 12.73 17.87 8.73
N LEU A 160 12.76 17.40 7.48
CA LEU A 160 12.27 16.06 7.13
C LEU A 160 13.22 14.98 7.67
N PRO A 161 12.70 13.87 8.21
CA PRO A 161 13.49 12.79 8.82
C PRO A 161 14.16 11.91 7.77
N ILE A 162 15.09 12.47 7.01
CA ILE A 162 15.78 11.79 5.91
C ILE A 162 17.26 11.56 6.28
N PRO A 163 17.81 10.36 6.06
CA PRO A 163 19.24 10.10 6.23
C PRO A 163 20.10 11.11 5.46
N THR A 164 21.15 11.64 6.08
CA THR A 164 21.98 12.72 5.51
C THR A 164 22.72 12.28 4.23
N ASP A 165 22.86 10.97 4.05
CA ASP A 165 23.64 10.33 2.99
C ASP A 165 22.82 10.07 1.71
N LEU A 166 21.50 10.35 1.74
CA LEU A 166 20.55 10.03 0.67
C LEU A 166 21.01 10.46 -0.72
N HIS A 167 21.67 11.61 -0.78
CA HIS A 167 22.07 12.25 -2.03
C HIS A 167 23.30 11.64 -2.69
N LEU A 168 23.94 10.66 -2.05
CA LEU A 168 25.18 10.04 -2.51
C LEU A 168 24.96 8.70 -3.21
N THR A 169 23.78 8.07 -3.06
CA THR A 169 23.61 6.63 -3.38
C THR A 169 22.43 6.27 -4.27
N SER A 170 21.50 7.18 -4.56
CA SER A 170 20.26 6.87 -5.30
C SER A 170 20.03 7.81 -6.48
N GLU A 171 19.28 7.33 -7.49
CA GLU A 171 18.85 8.14 -8.63
C GLU A 171 17.97 9.31 -8.19
N ILE A 172 17.91 10.38 -9.00
CA ILE A 172 17.20 11.62 -8.61
C ILE A 172 15.70 11.41 -8.35
N MET A 173 15.08 10.47 -9.06
CA MET A 173 13.68 10.10 -8.88
C MET A 173 13.47 9.43 -7.52
N ASP A 174 14.34 8.50 -7.14
CA ASP A 174 14.27 7.80 -5.86
C ASP A 174 14.49 8.80 -4.71
N GLN A 175 15.39 9.78 -4.88
CA GLN A 175 15.57 10.88 -3.92
C GLN A 175 14.29 11.70 -3.75
N ALA A 176 13.57 11.99 -4.84
CA ALA A 176 12.33 12.74 -4.80
C ALA A 176 11.20 11.95 -4.10
N GLU A 177 11.08 10.65 -4.35
CA GLU A 177 10.12 9.77 -3.66
C GLU A 177 10.37 9.70 -2.16
N GLN A 178 11.63 9.59 -1.75
CA GLN A 178 12.02 9.57 -0.33
C GLN A 178 11.70 10.90 0.36
N VAL A 179 11.94 12.03 -0.32
CA VAL A 179 11.56 13.36 0.18
C VAL A 179 10.04 13.50 0.31
N LEU A 180 9.27 12.99 -0.66
CA LEU A 180 7.81 12.98 -0.60
C LEU A 180 7.30 12.13 0.56
N GLN A 181 7.81 10.91 0.72
CA GLN A 181 7.42 10.01 1.82
C GLN A 181 7.68 10.65 3.18
N ALA A 182 8.86 11.24 3.38
CA ALA A 182 9.20 11.94 4.62
C ALA A 182 8.34 13.19 4.86
N SER A 183 7.87 13.85 3.79
CA SER A 183 6.96 14.98 3.90
C SER A 183 5.56 14.57 4.35
N TYR A 184 5.09 13.39 3.90
CA TYR A 184 3.80 12.83 4.32
C TYR A 184 3.80 12.46 5.80
N GLU A 185 4.91 11.92 6.31
CA GLU A 185 5.07 11.64 7.76
C GLU A 185 4.97 12.91 8.63
N ARG A 186 5.34 14.06 8.07
CA ARG A 186 5.24 15.37 8.72
C ARG A 186 3.95 16.13 8.40
N GLN A 187 3.04 15.54 7.63
CA GLN A 187 1.83 16.18 7.12
C GLN A 187 2.09 17.49 6.34
N ILE A 188 3.13 17.50 5.51
CA ILE A 188 3.55 18.66 4.72
C ILE A 188 3.30 18.38 3.24
N ASP A 189 2.60 19.30 2.57
CA ASP A 189 2.51 19.29 1.11
C ASP A 189 3.72 20.02 0.50
N LEU A 190 4.46 19.34 -0.38
CA LEU A 190 5.57 19.93 -1.12
C LEU A 190 5.14 20.54 -2.47
N PHE A 191 3.96 20.17 -2.94
CA PHE A 191 3.33 20.72 -4.14
C PHE A 191 1.82 20.85 -3.95
N SER A 192 1.18 21.74 -4.72
CA SER A 192 -0.27 21.88 -4.74
C SER A 192 -0.95 20.88 -5.69
N ILE A 193 -2.26 20.68 -5.53
CA ILE A 193 -3.03 19.82 -6.44
C ILE A 193 -3.00 20.38 -7.87
N GLU A 194 -2.98 21.70 -8.02
CA GLU A 194 -2.88 22.38 -9.32
C GLU A 194 -1.53 22.09 -10.00
N GLU A 195 -0.44 22.11 -9.24
CA GLU A 195 0.90 21.71 -9.76
C GLU A 195 0.89 20.25 -10.22
N LEU A 196 0.25 19.35 -9.46
CA LEU A 196 0.08 17.94 -9.80
C LEU A 196 -0.78 17.76 -11.07
N GLN A 197 -1.88 18.49 -11.20
CA GLN A 197 -2.75 18.48 -12.38
C GLN A 197 -2.01 18.95 -13.64
N ALA A 198 -1.22 20.02 -13.53
CA ALA A 198 -0.44 20.55 -14.63
C ALA A 198 0.62 19.53 -15.12
N GLU A 199 1.38 18.91 -14.21
CA GLU A 199 2.34 17.87 -14.59
C GLU A 199 1.66 16.62 -15.14
N THR A 200 0.51 16.23 -14.59
CA THR A 200 -0.29 15.11 -15.10
C THR A 200 -0.70 15.33 -16.55
N LEU A 201 -1.12 16.55 -16.90
CA LEU A 201 -1.49 16.89 -18.28
C LEU A 201 -0.30 16.74 -19.23
N ILE A 202 0.88 17.23 -18.83
CA ILE A 202 2.12 17.08 -19.62
C ILE A 202 2.44 15.60 -19.82
N CYS A 203 2.42 14.80 -18.74
CA CYS A 203 2.66 13.37 -18.81
C CYS A 203 1.65 12.64 -19.73
N CYS A 204 0.36 13.01 -19.66
CA CYS A 204 -0.65 12.41 -20.54
C CYS A 204 -0.36 12.71 -22.01
N LYS A 205 0.05 13.94 -22.36
CA LYS A 205 0.45 14.30 -23.73
C LYS A 205 1.65 13.48 -24.22
N GLU A 206 2.65 13.27 -23.37
CA GLU A 206 3.81 12.44 -23.70
C GLU A 206 3.42 10.98 -23.98
N ILE A 207 2.50 10.43 -23.19
CA ILE A 207 1.99 9.07 -23.37
C ILE A 207 1.16 8.98 -24.66
N TRP A 208 0.26 9.93 -24.91
CA TRP A 208 -0.55 9.99 -26.14
C TRP A 208 0.30 10.18 -27.40
N ALA A 209 1.37 10.98 -27.35
CA ALA A 209 2.28 11.14 -28.48
C ALA A 209 2.92 9.81 -28.90
N LYS A 210 3.22 8.93 -27.94
CA LYS A 210 3.75 7.58 -28.19
C LYS A 210 2.65 6.56 -28.51
N ASN A 211 1.42 6.81 -28.09
CA ASN A 211 0.28 5.89 -28.20
C ASN A 211 -0.98 6.65 -28.69
N PRO A 212 -1.01 7.08 -29.96
CA PRO A 212 -2.13 7.88 -30.47
C PRO A 212 -3.47 7.14 -30.36
N GLY A 213 -4.50 7.85 -29.88
CA GLY A 213 -5.85 7.29 -29.71
C GLY A 213 -6.05 6.39 -28.49
N ALA A 214 -5.00 6.12 -27.71
CA ALA A 214 -5.12 5.36 -26.46
C ALA A 214 -5.94 6.13 -25.41
N ARG A 215 -6.81 5.43 -24.68
CA ARG A 215 -7.38 5.95 -23.44
C ARG A 215 -6.39 5.73 -22.30
N LEU A 216 -6.37 6.63 -21.33
CA LEU A 216 -5.48 6.53 -20.18
C LEU A 216 -6.28 6.20 -18.92
N ARG A 217 -5.70 5.43 -18.02
CA ARG A 217 -6.29 5.06 -16.74
C ARG A 217 -5.41 5.57 -15.60
N PHE A 218 -5.99 6.39 -14.73
CA PHE A 218 -5.39 6.81 -13.48
C PHE A 218 -5.75 5.82 -12.38
N LYS A 219 -4.80 5.47 -11.52
CA LYS A 219 -5.02 4.58 -10.36
C LYS A 219 -4.24 5.09 -9.15
N HIS A 220 -4.93 5.45 -8.07
CA HIS A 220 -4.24 5.77 -6.81
C HIS A 220 -3.43 4.56 -6.30
N ILE A 221 -2.24 4.81 -5.74
CA ILE A 221 -1.31 3.74 -5.33
C ILE A 221 -1.83 2.92 -4.15
N GLY A 222 -2.56 3.52 -3.22
CA GLY A 222 -3.15 2.86 -2.04
C GLY A 222 -4.56 2.30 -2.25
N GLY A 223 -5.14 2.46 -3.44
CA GLY A 223 -6.52 2.00 -3.72
C GLY A 223 -6.61 0.49 -3.98
N GLY A 224 -7.39 -0.25 -3.19
CA GLY A 224 -7.75 -1.66 -3.41
C GLY A 224 -9.17 -1.86 -3.97
N GLY A 225 -9.46 -3.02 -4.56
CA GLY A 225 -10.84 -3.43 -4.90
C GLY A 225 -11.54 -2.58 -5.97
N GLY A 226 -10.79 -2.01 -6.92
CA GLY A 226 -11.35 -1.23 -8.04
C GLY A 226 -11.71 0.23 -7.72
N LYS A 227 -11.51 0.68 -6.47
CA LYS A 227 -11.75 2.06 -6.06
C LYS A 227 -10.59 2.99 -6.45
N ALA A 228 -10.88 4.28 -6.54
CA ALA A 228 -9.96 5.38 -6.86
C ALA A 228 -9.23 5.21 -8.20
N GLN A 229 -9.99 4.92 -9.26
CA GLN A 229 -9.49 4.83 -10.63
C GLN A 229 -10.35 5.66 -11.60
N ARG A 230 -9.74 6.29 -12.60
CA ARG A 230 -10.47 7.04 -13.64
C ARG A 230 -9.89 6.73 -15.00
N ILE A 231 -10.77 6.58 -16.01
CA ILE A 231 -10.35 6.44 -17.41
C ILE A 231 -10.68 7.76 -18.10
N ILE A 232 -9.71 8.29 -18.83
CA ILE A 232 -9.83 9.53 -19.60
C ILE A 232 -9.51 9.27 -21.08
N GLN A 233 -10.07 10.11 -21.95
CA GLN A 233 -9.79 10.04 -23.39
C GLN A 233 -9.21 11.36 -23.94
N SER A 234 -9.37 12.46 -23.22
CA SER A 234 -8.95 13.78 -23.68
C SER A 234 -8.25 14.62 -22.60
N GLU A 235 -7.50 15.61 -23.05
CA GLU A 235 -6.79 16.57 -22.17
C GLU A 235 -7.74 17.30 -21.20
N ALA A 236 -8.96 17.60 -21.64
CA ALA A 236 -9.95 18.33 -20.86
C ALA A 236 -10.44 17.56 -19.61
N GLU A 237 -10.29 16.24 -19.60
CA GLU A 237 -10.70 15.38 -18.49
C GLU A 237 -9.63 15.23 -17.40
N VAL A 238 -8.38 15.63 -17.68
CA VAL A 238 -7.25 15.37 -16.78
C VAL A 238 -7.47 16.02 -15.41
N GLU A 239 -7.84 17.29 -15.38
CA GLU A 239 -7.99 18.06 -14.13
C GLU A 239 -9.06 17.43 -13.21
N SER A 240 -10.23 17.13 -13.78
CA SER A 240 -11.36 16.55 -13.06
C SER A 240 -11.08 15.11 -12.63
N ALA A 241 -10.39 14.33 -13.46
CA ALA A 241 -9.99 12.96 -13.14
C ALA A 241 -9.01 12.91 -11.96
N VAL A 242 -8.01 13.79 -11.93
CA VAL A 242 -7.06 13.90 -10.78
C VAL A 242 -7.82 14.24 -9.50
N ARG A 243 -8.70 15.23 -9.51
CA ARG A 243 -9.50 15.55 -8.31
C ARG A 243 -10.37 14.38 -7.87
N ALA A 244 -11.01 13.70 -8.83
CA ALA A 244 -11.91 12.60 -8.53
C ALA A 244 -11.20 11.40 -7.88
N ILE A 245 -9.99 11.04 -8.35
CA ILE A 245 -9.21 9.95 -7.71
C ILE A 245 -8.76 10.33 -6.31
N LEU A 246 -8.35 11.58 -6.07
CA LEU A 246 -7.88 12.02 -4.75
C LEU A 246 -9.02 12.10 -3.74
N ILE A 247 -10.20 12.58 -4.16
CA ILE A 247 -11.40 12.60 -3.32
C ILE A 247 -11.84 11.19 -2.96
N GLU A 248 -11.88 10.27 -3.93
CA GLU A 248 -12.30 8.89 -3.68
C GLU A 248 -11.32 8.13 -2.77
N ALA A 249 -10.02 8.38 -2.95
CA ALA A 249 -8.98 7.87 -2.06
C ALA A 249 -8.90 8.60 -0.72
N ARG A 250 -9.68 9.69 -0.53
CA ARG A 250 -9.70 10.55 0.68
C ARG A 250 -8.34 11.14 1.03
N VAL A 251 -7.59 11.58 0.02
CA VAL A 251 -6.22 12.12 0.14
C VAL A 251 -6.10 13.59 -0.28
N THR A 252 -7.14 14.38 -0.02
CA THR A 252 -7.17 15.81 -0.34
C THR A 252 -6.66 16.70 0.79
N GLY A 253 -6.36 16.13 1.96
CA GLY A 253 -5.86 16.84 3.12
C GLY A 253 -4.35 17.15 3.06
N PRO A 254 -3.87 17.99 4.00
CA PRO A 254 -2.46 18.37 4.08
C PRO A 254 -1.55 17.18 4.33
N GLY A 255 -0.55 16.99 3.46
CA GLY A 255 0.43 15.92 3.57
C GLY A 255 -0.12 14.51 3.33
N ASP A 256 -1.37 14.38 2.86
CA ASP A 256 -1.86 13.11 2.37
C ASP A 256 -1.06 12.66 1.13
N ASN A 257 -0.85 11.35 1.02
CA ASN A 257 -0.16 10.77 -0.12
C ASN A 257 -1.04 10.82 -1.38
N LYS A 258 -0.72 11.77 -2.25
CA LYS A 258 -1.43 12.06 -3.51
C LYS A 258 -0.90 11.25 -4.70
N ALA A 259 -0.07 10.22 -4.48
CA ALA A 259 0.52 9.44 -5.55
C ALA A 259 -0.50 8.56 -6.28
N PHE A 260 -0.37 8.53 -7.60
CA PHE A 260 -1.16 7.68 -8.49
C PHE A 260 -0.38 7.35 -9.75
N LEU A 261 -0.78 6.27 -10.40
CA LEU A 261 -0.22 5.79 -11.66
C LEU A 261 -1.05 6.31 -12.83
N ILE A 262 -0.40 6.52 -13.98
CA ILE A 262 -1.03 6.78 -15.27
C ILE A 262 -0.67 5.62 -16.20
N GLU A 263 -1.66 4.90 -16.70
CA GLU A 263 -1.44 3.74 -17.58
C GLU A 263 -2.21 3.87 -18.88
N ILE A 264 -1.76 3.19 -19.92
CA ILE A 264 -2.63 2.91 -21.06
C ILE A 264 -3.79 2.01 -20.59
N ASN A 265 -5.01 2.40 -20.93
CA ASN A 265 -6.19 1.58 -20.73
C ASN A 265 -6.24 0.48 -21.79
N ILE A 266 -6.14 -0.77 -21.36
CA ILE A 266 -6.37 -1.93 -22.22
C ILE A 266 -7.87 -2.21 -22.19
N GLU A 267 -8.55 -2.06 -23.33
CA GLU A 267 -10.02 -2.18 -23.43
C GLU A 267 -10.47 -3.62 -23.24
N ASP A 268 -9.93 -4.52 -24.06
CA ASP A 268 -10.23 -5.94 -24.00
C ASP A 268 -9.14 -6.68 -23.22
N THR A 269 -9.49 -7.14 -22.03
CA THR A 269 -8.56 -7.86 -21.16
C THR A 269 -9.14 -9.22 -20.78
N ARG A 270 -8.24 -10.20 -20.62
CA ARG A 270 -8.48 -11.37 -19.78
C ARG A 270 -7.64 -11.21 -18.53
N HIS A 271 -8.27 -11.39 -17.37
CA HIS A 271 -7.55 -11.40 -16.11
C HIS A 271 -6.96 -12.79 -15.90
N ASN A 272 -5.63 -12.88 -15.93
CA ASN A 272 -4.90 -14.11 -15.64
C ASN A 272 -3.99 -13.83 -14.45
N GLU A 273 -4.02 -14.71 -13.46
CA GLU A 273 -3.15 -14.70 -12.29
C GLU A 273 -2.40 -16.03 -12.21
N VAL A 274 -1.16 -15.99 -11.70
CA VAL A 274 -0.29 -17.16 -11.58
C VAL A 274 -0.02 -17.39 -10.10
N GLN A 275 -0.44 -18.54 -9.59
CA GLN A 275 -0.11 -18.96 -8.22
C GLN A 275 1.37 -19.31 -8.14
N LEU A 276 2.06 -18.75 -7.14
CA LEU A 276 3.46 -19.04 -6.84
C LEU A 276 3.58 -19.70 -5.45
N LEU A 277 4.62 -20.52 -5.28
CA LEU A 277 5.07 -21.10 -4.01
C LEU A 277 6.60 -21.05 -4.00
N GLY A 278 7.22 -20.59 -2.91
CA GLY A 278 8.66 -20.39 -2.80
C GLY A 278 9.17 -20.50 -1.38
#